data_AF-A0A1W1CR81-F1
#
_entry.id   AF-A0A1W1CR81-F1
#
_cell.length_a   1.000
_cell.length_b   1.000
_cell.length_c   1.000
_cell.angle_alpha   90.00
_cell.angle_beta   90.00
_cell.angle_gamma   90.00
#
_symmetry.space_group_name_H-M   'P 1'
#
loop_
_entity.id
_entity.type
_entity.pdbx_description
1 polymer ?
#
loop_
_entity_poly.entity_id
_entity_poly.type
_entity_poly.pdbx_seq_one_letter_code
_entity_poly.pdbx_strand_id
1 'polypeptide(L)'
;MMIRLLYLAVLVFAISAHAALLDDLVEKVRIYEKKYLHPIDHKYRYHRRNQTISEEMQYQKALRFLGYYKGKIDGDLLTQESYHAIDRFQHNYQDLANGILDECYKPYLSDIYTQLEFKEYLTYQGRDKRKLDQKTQTALKVMGYYTEKIDGKFGPKSKEALQRYLQDGLNKIVLYSEALEKVNEKLNSMKKKEYFSLHYSREEYETGLDDLIDMNISI
;
A
#
# COMPACT_ATOMS: atom_id res chain seq x y z
N MET A 1 -40.10 -44.48 20.76
CA MET A 1 -40.34 -43.92 19.41
C MET A 1 -39.95 -42.44 19.32
N MET A 2 -40.33 -41.57 20.28
CA MET A 2 -40.00 -40.12 20.26
C MET A 2 -38.50 -39.78 20.31
N ILE A 3 -37.67 -40.52 21.06
CA ILE A 3 -36.23 -40.23 21.20
C ILE A 3 -35.47 -40.40 19.86
N ARG A 4 -35.89 -41.34 19.01
CA ARG A 4 -35.28 -41.55 17.68
C ARG A 4 -35.63 -40.43 16.71
N LEU A 5 -36.83 -39.85 16.79
CA LEU A 5 -37.26 -38.73 15.97
C LEU A 5 -36.50 -37.44 16.32
N LEU A 6 -36.24 -37.21 17.61
CA LEU A 6 -35.45 -36.05 18.07
C LEU A 6 -34.00 -36.12 17.58
N TYR A 7 -33.38 -37.32 17.63
CA TYR A 7 -32.01 -37.53 17.17
C TYR A 7 -31.86 -37.30 15.65
N LEU A 8 -32.86 -37.74 14.88
CA LEU A 8 -32.89 -37.56 13.43
C LEU A 8 -33.06 -36.08 13.06
N ALA A 9 -33.89 -35.32 13.77
CA ALA A 9 -34.06 -33.89 13.56
C ALA A 9 -32.78 -33.09 13.85
N VAL A 10 -32.08 -33.41 14.95
CA VAL A 10 -30.79 -32.78 15.29
C VAL A 10 -29.72 -33.10 14.25
N LEU A 11 -29.68 -34.35 13.75
CA LEU A 11 -28.72 -34.77 12.72
C LEU A 11 -28.99 -34.06 11.38
N VAL A 12 -30.26 -33.93 10.97
CA VAL A 12 -30.65 -33.20 9.76
C VAL A 12 -30.33 -31.70 9.88
N PHE A 13 -30.54 -31.11 11.06
CA PHE A 13 -30.16 -29.71 11.32
C PHE A 13 -28.63 -29.52 11.29
N ALA A 14 -27.86 -30.43 11.88
CA ALA A 14 -26.41 -30.39 11.82
C ALA A 14 -25.88 -30.54 10.39
N ILE A 15 -26.43 -31.45 9.59
CA ILE A 15 -26.04 -31.66 8.19
C ILE A 15 -26.38 -30.42 7.35
N SER A 16 -27.57 -29.82 7.54
CA SER A 16 -27.95 -28.61 6.81
C SER A 16 -27.13 -27.39 7.20
N ALA A 17 -26.75 -27.22 8.48
CA ALA A 17 -25.83 -26.19 8.91
C ALA A 17 -24.42 -26.37 8.31
N HIS A 18 -23.92 -27.61 8.25
CA HIS A 18 -22.65 -27.90 7.59
C HIS A 18 -22.71 -27.67 6.07
N ALA A 19 -23.83 -28.00 5.43
CA ALA A 19 -24.06 -27.74 4.01
C ALA A 19 -24.07 -26.24 3.71
N ALA A 20 -24.73 -25.42 4.52
CA ALA A 20 -24.73 -23.96 4.36
C ALA A 20 -23.33 -23.35 4.53
N LEU A 21 -22.50 -23.90 5.44
CA LEU A 21 -21.13 -23.46 5.65
C LEU A 21 -20.22 -23.87 4.47
N LEU A 22 -20.46 -25.06 3.90
CA LEU A 22 -19.83 -25.51 2.66
C LEU A 22 -20.24 -24.65 1.47
N ASP A 23 -21.52 -24.27 1.34
CA ASP A 23 -22.01 -23.42 0.26
C ASP A 23 -21.41 -22.00 0.35
N ASP A 24 -21.28 -21.42 1.54
CA ASP A 24 -20.59 -20.13 1.76
C ASP A 24 -19.09 -20.22 1.40
N LEU A 25 -18.42 -21.31 1.79
CA LEU A 25 -17.03 -21.55 1.41
C LEU A 25 -16.87 -21.75 -0.10
N VAL A 26 -17.78 -22.50 -0.73
CA VAL A 26 -17.78 -22.73 -2.18
C VAL A 26 -18.03 -21.42 -2.92
N GLU A 27 -18.93 -20.56 -2.44
CA GLU A 27 -19.18 -19.26 -3.05
C GLU A 27 -17.99 -18.31 -2.86
N LYS A 28 -17.34 -18.32 -1.70
CA LYS A 28 -16.10 -17.57 -1.48
C LYS A 28 -14.96 -18.06 -2.37
N VAL A 29 -14.80 -19.38 -2.53
CA VAL A 29 -13.83 -19.97 -3.46
C VAL A 29 -14.20 -19.62 -4.91
N ARG A 30 -15.49 -19.64 -5.28
CA ARG A 30 -15.97 -19.29 -6.63
C ARG A 30 -15.76 -17.82 -6.95
N ILE A 31 -16.00 -16.92 -5.99
CA ILE A 31 -15.69 -15.48 -6.12
C ILE A 31 -14.18 -15.29 -6.25
N TYR A 32 -13.39 -16.05 -5.49
CA TYR A 32 -11.94 -16.05 -5.58
C TYR A 32 -11.46 -16.53 -6.96
N GLU A 33 -12.00 -17.64 -7.47
CA GLU A 33 -11.70 -18.17 -8.81
C GLU A 33 -12.16 -17.21 -9.91
N LYS A 34 -13.36 -16.65 -9.82
CA LYS A 34 -13.92 -15.79 -10.88
C LYS A 34 -13.26 -14.41 -10.95
N LYS A 35 -12.84 -13.85 -9.80
CA LYS A 35 -12.23 -12.51 -9.71
C LYS A 35 -10.70 -12.56 -9.84
N TYR A 36 -10.05 -13.68 -9.49
CA TYR A 36 -8.58 -13.79 -9.44
C TYR A 36 -7.99 -14.96 -10.24
N LEU A 37 -8.78 -15.95 -10.67
CA LEU A 37 -8.41 -16.94 -11.70
C LEU A 37 -9.14 -16.62 -13.03
N HIS A 38 -8.91 -15.44 -13.58
CA HIS A 38 -8.99 -15.31 -15.03
C HIS A 38 -7.96 -16.27 -15.68
N PRO A 39 -8.22 -16.83 -16.88
CA PRO A 39 -7.31 -17.76 -17.52
C PRO A 39 -5.92 -17.16 -17.53
N ILE A 40 -5.01 -17.97 -16.99
CA ILE A 40 -3.60 -17.71 -16.80
C ILE A 40 -2.99 -17.22 -18.12
N ASP A 41 -2.99 -15.90 -18.32
CA ASP A 41 -2.03 -15.26 -19.20
C ASP A 41 -0.88 -14.87 -18.28
N HIS A 42 0.04 -15.81 -18.04
CA HIS A 42 1.35 -15.57 -17.43
C HIS A 42 2.20 -14.68 -18.36
N LYS A 43 1.67 -13.50 -18.70
CA LYS A 43 2.26 -12.57 -19.65
C LYS A 43 2.90 -11.39 -18.96
N TYR A 44 3.53 -11.63 -17.81
CA TYR A 44 4.59 -10.77 -17.31
C TYR A 44 5.87 -11.58 -17.16
N ARG A 45 6.28 -12.19 -18.28
CA ARG A 45 7.64 -12.70 -18.50
C ARG A 45 8.62 -11.55 -18.31
N TYR A 46 9.40 -11.64 -17.24
CA TYR A 46 10.74 -11.10 -17.06
C TYR A 46 11.19 -10.04 -18.08
N HIS A 47 10.98 -8.76 -17.76
CA HIS A 47 11.75 -7.68 -18.39
C HIS A 47 12.98 -7.38 -17.53
N ARG A 48 13.98 -8.25 -17.71
CA ARG A 48 15.35 -8.06 -17.22
C ARG A 48 16.05 -7.06 -18.15
N ARG A 49 16.02 -5.77 -17.78
CA ARG A 49 16.97 -4.67 -18.06
C ARG A 49 16.19 -3.35 -17.99
N ASN A 50 16.51 -2.52 -16.99
CA ASN A 50 15.85 -1.25 -16.62
C ASN A 50 14.48 -1.42 -15.96
N GLN A 51 14.43 -2.11 -14.82
CA GLN A 51 13.18 -2.38 -14.11
C GLN A 51 12.68 -1.12 -13.39
N THR A 52 11.72 -0.42 -14.01
CA THR A 52 10.84 0.51 -13.30
C THR A 52 10.15 -0.28 -12.19
N ILE A 53 10.24 0.20 -10.95
CA ILE A 53 9.59 -0.46 -9.80
C ILE A 53 8.08 -0.39 -10.01
N SER A 54 7.41 -1.54 -10.14
CA SER A 54 5.95 -1.60 -10.29
C SER A 54 5.26 -1.22 -8.98
N GLU A 55 3.98 -0.84 -9.04
CA GLU A 55 3.20 -0.51 -7.84
C GLU A 55 3.15 -1.68 -6.85
N GLU A 56 3.02 -2.91 -7.33
CA GLU A 56 3.01 -4.11 -6.51
C GLU A 56 4.33 -4.30 -5.74
N MET A 57 5.47 -4.00 -6.38
CA MET A 57 6.76 -3.99 -5.69
C MET A 57 6.83 -2.89 -4.62
N GLN A 58 6.17 -1.74 -4.85
CA GLN A 58 6.07 -0.67 -3.85
C GLN A 58 5.24 -1.14 -2.65
N TYR A 59 4.10 -1.78 -2.89
CA TYR A 59 3.25 -2.35 -1.84
C TYR A 59 3.99 -3.40 -1.02
N GLN A 60 4.70 -4.34 -1.66
CA GLN A 60 5.53 -5.32 -0.95
C GLN A 60 6.62 -4.67 -0.09
N LYS A 61 7.28 -3.60 -0.59
CA LYS A 61 8.28 -2.85 0.19
C LYS A 61 7.66 -2.15 1.40
N ALA A 62 6.50 -1.53 1.24
CA ALA A 62 5.76 -0.89 2.32
C ALA A 62 5.30 -1.91 3.37
N LEU A 63 4.70 -3.03 2.96
CA LEU A 63 4.30 -4.12 3.86
C LEU A 63 5.50 -4.71 4.62
N ARG A 64 6.67 -4.79 3.99
CA ARG A 64 7.91 -5.22 4.66
C ARG A 64 8.36 -4.19 5.70
N PHE A 65 8.30 -2.90 5.38
CA PHE A 65 8.62 -1.85 6.35
C PHE A 65 7.69 -1.87 7.58
N LEU A 66 6.41 -2.14 7.36
CA LEU A 66 5.41 -2.31 8.41
C LEU A 66 5.58 -3.63 9.19
N GLY A 67 6.36 -4.59 8.69
CA GLY A 67 6.66 -5.86 9.35
C GLY A 67 5.76 -7.04 8.96
N TYR A 68 4.84 -6.85 8.00
CA TYR A 68 3.91 -7.89 7.57
C TYR A 68 4.49 -8.81 6.49
N TYR A 69 5.41 -8.32 5.66
CA TYR A 69 5.98 -9.07 4.54
C TYR A 69 7.46 -9.40 4.74
N LYS A 70 7.84 -10.66 4.49
CA LYS A 70 9.23 -11.14 4.59
C LYS A 70 9.73 -11.82 3.30
N GLY A 71 8.87 -11.90 2.29
CA GLY A 71 9.17 -12.54 1.02
C GLY A 71 10.05 -11.68 0.10
N LYS A 72 10.18 -12.14 -1.14
CA LYS A 72 10.96 -11.46 -2.18
C LYS A 72 10.16 -10.27 -2.73
N ILE A 73 10.83 -9.15 -2.98
CA ILE A 73 10.21 -8.03 -3.68
C ILE A 73 10.29 -8.27 -5.18
N ASP A 74 9.23 -8.79 -5.78
CA ASP A 74 9.13 -9.14 -7.20
C ASP A 74 7.84 -8.66 -7.88
N GLY A 75 6.91 -8.08 -7.12
CA GLY A 75 5.63 -7.58 -7.60
C GLY A 75 4.54 -8.64 -7.71
N ASP A 76 4.79 -9.89 -7.34
CA ASP A 76 3.77 -10.93 -7.35
C ASP A 76 2.97 -10.95 -6.04
N LEU A 77 1.76 -10.37 -6.09
CA LEU A 77 0.83 -10.33 -4.96
C LEU A 77 -0.01 -11.60 -4.81
N LEU A 78 0.06 -12.53 -5.77
CA LEU A 78 -0.72 -13.78 -5.74
C LEU A 78 0.01 -14.92 -5.02
N THR A 79 1.24 -14.67 -4.55
CA THR A 79 1.98 -15.63 -3.72
C THR A 79 1.32 -15.78 -2.35
N GLN A 80 1.48 -16.97 -1.75
CA GLN A 80 0.96 -17.26 -0.42
C GLN A 80 1.56 -16.31 0.63
N GLU A 81 2.83 -15.92 0.47
CA GLU A 81 3.51 -14.97 1.33
C GLU A 81 2.91 -13.56 1.24
N SER A 82 2.57 -13.09 0.02
CA SER A 82 1.93 -11.79 -0.20
C SER A 82 0.52 -11.79 0.37
N TYR A 83 -0.26 -12.84 0.09
CA TYR A 83 -1.60 -13.03 0.64
C TYR A 83 -1.62 -12.92 2.17
N HIS A 84 -0.78 -13.71 2.86
CA HIS A 84 -0.70 -13.70 4.32
C HIS A 84 -0.21 -12.36 4.90
N ALA A 85 0.63 -11.64 4.18
CA ALA A 85 1.08 -10.31 4.60
C ALA A 85 -0.05 -9.28 4.49
N ILE A 86 -0.80 -9.31 3.39
CA ILE A 86 -1.97 -8.44 3.18
C ILE A 86 -3.05 -8.76 4.21
N ASP A 87 -3.34 -10.04 4.45
CA ASP A 87 -4.33 -10.48 5.44
C ASP A 87 -4.01 -9.97 6.85
N ARG A 88 -2.76 -10.15 7.31
CA ARG A 88 -2.32 -9.63 8.61
C ARG A 88 -2.34 -8.11 8.68
N PHE A 89 -1.98 -7.45 7.58
CA PHE A 89 -2.04 -6.01 7.47
C PHE A 89 -3.50 -5.54 7.62
N GLN A 90 -4.43 -6.08 6.84
CA GLN A 90 -5.85 -5.74 6.91
C GLN A 90 -6.44 -5.97 8.29
N HIS A 91 -6.19 -7.13 8.92
CA HIS A 91 -6.64 -7.43 10.29
C HIS A 91 -6.16 -6.39 11.32
N ASN A 92 -5.00 -5.76 11.09
CA ASN A 92 -4.52 -4.72 11.99
C ASN A 92 -5.28 -3.40 11.84
N TYR A 93 -5.80 -3.08 10.65
CA TYR A 93 -6.39 -1.77 10.34
C TYR A 93 -7.92 -1.79 10.16
N GLN A 94 -8.53 -2.95 9.87
CA GLN A 94 -9.97 -3.15 9.69
C GLN A 94 -10.42 -4.51 10.26
N ASP A 95 -11.74 -4.71 10.36
CA ASP A 95 -12.34 -5.94 10.92
C ASP A 95 -12.53 -7.06 9.87
N LEU A 96 -12.50 -6.72 8.58
CA LEU A 96 -12.65 -7.66 7.46
C LEU A 96 -11.35 -7.76 6.66
N ALA A 97 -10.57 -8.81 6.93
CA ALA A 97 -9.43 -9.18 6.11
C ALA A 97 -9.81 -10.31 5.14
N ASN A 98 -9.38 -10.18 3.90
CA ASN A 98 -9.62 -11.17 2.84
C ASN A 98 -8.32 -11.58 2.12
N GLY A 99 -7.18 -11.01 2.54
CA GLY A 99 -5.85 -11.23 1.96
C GLY A 99 -5.65 -10.63 0.56
N ILE A 100 -6.61 -9.82 0.10
CA ILE A 100 -6.57 -9.14 -1.20
C ILE A 100 -6.39 -7.64 -0.96
N LEU A 101 -5.46 -7.01 -1.68
CA LEU A 101 -5.18 -5.59 -1.48
C LEU A 101 -6.27 -4.70 -2.11
N ASP A 102 -7.20 -4.22 -1.29
CA ASP A 102 -8.26 -3.30 -1.72
C ASP A 102 -7.71 -1.89 -2.05
N GLU A 103 -8.43 -1.15 -2.93
CA GLU A 103 -8.02 0.18 -3.40
C GLU A 103 -7.78 1.18 -2.26
N CYS A 104 -8.54 1.11 -1.17
CA CYS A 104 -8.41 2.03 -0.04
C CYS A 104 -7.05 1.94 0.67
N TYR A 105 -6.33 0.82 0.57
CA TYR A 105 -5.01 0.66 1.17
C TYR A 105 -3.87 1.10 0.27
N LYS A 106 -4.08 1.17 -1.05
CA LYS A 106 -3.02 1.45 -2.02
C LYS A 106 -2.40 2.84 -1.85
N PRO A 107 -3.17 3.94 -1.63
CA PRO A 107 -2.59 5.26 -1.38
C PRO A 107 -1.65 5.25 -0.17
N TYR A 108 -2.09 4.62 0.92
CA TYR A 108 -1.29 4.53 2.14
C TYR A 108 0.03 3.76 1.94
N LEU A 109 -0.02 2.60 1.26
CA LEU A 109 1.18 1.83 0.96
C LEU A 109 2.10 2.56 -0.04
N SER A 110 1.54 3.27 -1.01
CA SER A 110 2.29 4.09 -1.96
C SER A 110 3.01 5.26 -1.26
N ASP A 111 2.34 5.92 -0.31
CA ASP A 111 2.94 7.00 0.48
C ASP A 111 4.08 6.50 1.37
N ILE A 112 3.91 5.35 2.03
CA ILE A 112 5.01 4.70 2.77
C ILE A 112 6.20 4.45 1.83
N TYR A 113 5.96 3.87 0.66
CA TYR A 113 7.01 3.62 -0.32
C TYR A 113 7.73 4.91 -0.72
N THR A 114 6.99 5.98 -1.00
CA THR A 114 7.55 7.30 -1.31
C THR A 114 8.47 7.80 -0.19
N GLN A 115 8.06 7.67 1.07
CA GLN A 115 8.90 8.06 2.21
C GLN A 115 10.16 7.18 2.34
N LEU A 116 10.06 5.88 2.03
CA LEU A 116 11.22 4.99 1.99
C LEU A 116 12.20 5.37 0.87
N GLU A 117 11.71 5.73 -0.31
CA GLU A 117 12.53 6.22 -1.41
C GLU A 117 13.25 7.52 -1.01
N PHE A 118 12.54 8.45 -0.37
CA PHE A 118 13.16 9.69 0.14
C PHE A 118 14.27 9.39 1.14
N LYS A 119 14.04 8.46 2.07
CA LYS A 119 15.06 8.02 3.02
C LYS A 119 16.29 7.44 2.32
N GLU A 120 16.11 6.65 1.26
CA GLU A 120 17.21 6.09 0.47
C GLU A 120 18.05 7.20 -0.19
N TYR A 121 17.42 8.20 -0.81
CA TYR A 121 18.14 9.35 -1.38
C TYR A 121 18.86 10.19 -0.33
N LEU A 122 18.22 10.47 0.80
CA LEU A 122 18.78 11.29 1.89
C LEU A 122 19.98 10.61 2.58
N THR A 123 19.98 9.28 2.67
CA THR A 123 21.07 8.50 3.27
C THR A 123 22.21 8.18 2.31
N TYR A 124 22.09 8.56 1.02
CA TYR A 124 23.16 8.35 0.06
C TYR A 124 24.45 9.11 0.46
N GLN A 125 25.56 8.37 0.53
CA GLN A 125 26.90 8.86 0.91
C GLN A 125 27.95 8.70 -0.21
N GLY A 126 27.55 8.23 -1.40
CA GLY A 126 28.46 8.06 -2.52
C GLY A 126 28.79 9.37 -3.24
N ARG A 127 29.49 9.25 -4.36
CA ARG A 127 29.99 10.39 -5.16
C ARG A 127 29.28 10.58 -6.50
N ASP A 128 28.28 9.75 -6.80
CA ASP A 128 27.51 9.88 -8.04
C ASP A 128 26.76 11.21 -8.05
N LYS A 129 27.08 12.07 -9.03
CA LYS A 129 26.54 13.43 -9.10
C LYS A 129 25.01 13.43 -9.22
N ARG A 130 24.45 12.53 -10.03
CA ARG A 130 23.01 12.44 -10.24
C ARG A 130 22.31 12.06 -8.93
N LYS A 131 22.85 11.10 -8.17
CA LYS A 131 22.31 10.71 -6.85
C LYS A 131 22.46 11.81 -5.81
N LEU A 132 23.55 12.57 -5.83
CA LEU A 132 23.70 13.76 -4.96
C LEU A 132 22.69 14.86 -5.31
N ASP A 133 22.35 15.01 -6.59
CA ASP A 133 21.30 15.93 -7.03
C ASP A 133 19.91 15.44 -6.64
N GLN A 134 19.63 14.13 -6.76
CA GLN A 134 18.40 13.53 -6.23
C GLN A 134 18.29 13.74 -4.73
N LYS A 135 19.38 13.56 -3.97
CA LYS A 135 19.43 13.84 -2.54
C LYS A 135 19.07 15.30 -2.21
N THR A 136 19.60 16.26 -2.98
CA THR A 136 19.29 17.68 -2.79
C THR A 136 17.84 18.00 -3.16
N GLN A 137 17.35 17.52 -4.31
CA GLN A 137 15.95 17.66 -4.73
C GLN A 137 14.98 17.05 -3.69
N THR A 138 15.31 15.87 -3.15
CA THR A 138 14.53 15.18 -2.11
C THR A 138 14.47 16.02 -0.84
N ALA A 139 15.61 16.51 -0.35
CA ALA A 139 15.64 17.33 0.85
C ALA A 139 14.80 18.60 0.68
N LEU A 140 14.94 19.31 -0.44
CA LEU A 140 14.14 20.51 -0.73
C LEU A 140 12.64 20.19 -0.85
N LYS A 141 12.29 19.01 -1.40
CA LYS A 141 10.88 18.57 -1.50
C LYS A 141 10.28 18.28 -0.12
N VAL A 142 11.00 17.54 0.73
CA VAL A 142 10.59 17.27 2.11
C VAL A 142 10.44 18.57 2.91
N MET A 143 11.30 19.55 2.63
CA MET A 143 11.23 20.87 3.27
C MET A 143 10.17 21.80 2.67
N GLY A 144 9.46 21.39 1.61
CA GLY A 144 8.37 22.17 0.99
C GLY A 144 8.80 23.19 -0.06
N TYR A 145 10.07 23.22 -0.47
CA TYR A 145 10.61 24.18 -1.44
C TYR A 145 10.62 23.66 -2.88
N TYR A 146 10.52 22.34 -3.09
CA TYR A 146 10.62 21.71 -4.41
C TYR A 146 9.42 20.80 -4.70
N THR A 147 8.65 21.13 -5.73
CA THR A 147 7.41 20.41 -6.10
C THR A 147 7.59 19.45 -7.27
N GLU A 148 8.61 19.68 -8.10
CA GLU A 148 8.88 18.91 -9.32
C GLU A 148 9.32 17.46 -9.04
N LYS A 149 9.46 16.68 -10.10
CA LYS A 149 9.99 15.30 -10.03
C LYS A 149 11.44 15.29 -9.55
N ILE A 150 11.78 14.28 -8.75
CA ILE A 150 13.17 13.96 -8.38
C ILE A 150 13.77 13.12 -9.51
N ASP A 151 14.63 13.72 -10.32
CA ASP A 151 15.22 13.08 -11.50
C ASP A 151 16.76 13.08 -11.51
N GLY A 152 17.36 13.82 -10.56
CA GLY A 152 18.81 14.02 -10.45
C GLY A 152 19.37 15.01 -11.45
N LYS A 153 18.53 15.81 -12.13
CA LYS A 153 18.95 16.92 -12.98
C LYS A 153 18.81 18.22 -12.21
N PHE A 154 19.93 18.76 -11.73
CA PHE A 154 19.93 20.00 -10.95
C PHE A 154 19.79 21.26 -11.83
N GLY A 155 18.58 21.46 -12.37
CA GLY A 155 18.24 22.54 -13.28
C GLY A 155 17.76 23.84 -12.61
N PRO A 156 17.18 24.78 -13.38
CA PRO A 156 16.71 26.07 -12.88
C PRO A 156 15.72 25.94 -11.70
N LYS A 157 14.77 25.01 -11.76
CA LYS A 157 13.79 24.78 -10.68
C LYS A 157 14.42 24.28 -9.38
N SER A 158 15.45 23.43 -9.46
CA SER A 158 16.19 23.00 -8.26
C SER A 158 17.02 24.13 -7.66
N LYS A 159 17.61 24.99 -8.50
CA LYS A 159 18.34 26.20 -8.06
C LYS A 159 17.41 27.21 -7.40
N GLU A 160 16.24 27.46 -7.98
CA GLU A 160 15.19 28.33 -7.44
C GLU A 160 14.74 27.84 -6.06
N ALA A 161 14.43 26.55 -5.92
CA ALA A 161 14.06 25.93 -4.65
C ALA A 161 15.15 26.07 -3.58
N LEU A 162 16.42 25.80 -3.96
CA LEU A 162 17.55 25.96 -3.04
C LEU A 162 17.72 27.43 -2.63
N GLN A 163 17.58 28.37 -3.56
CA GLN A 163 17.69 29.79 -3.26
C GLN A 163 16.59 30.24 -2.29
N ARG A 164 15.34 29.83 -2.50
CA ARG A 164 14.24 30.12 -1.58
C ARG A 164 14.50 29.55 -0.18
N TYR A 165 14.97 28.31 -0.09
CA TYR A 165 15.35 27.70 1.19
C TYR A 165 16.42 28.53 1.93
N LEU A 166 17.45 29.01 1.23
CA LEU A 166 18.51 29.82 1.83
C LEU A 166 18.05 31.25 2.18
N GLN A 167 17.12 31.82 1.42
CA GLN A 167 16.56 33.15 1.68
C GLN A 167 15.74 33.19 2.98
N ASP A 168 15.12 32.07 3.36
CA ASP A 168 14.41 31.93 4.63
C ASP A 168 15.36 31.81 5.85
N GLY A 169 16.66 32.05 5.66
CA GLY A 169 17.68 32.04 6.72
C GLY A 169 18.18 30.64 7.08
N LEU A 170 17.80 29.62 6.31
CA LEU A 170 18.15 28.23 6.59
C LEU A 170 19.54 27.88 6.04
N ASN A 171 20.21 26.92 6.70
CA ASN A 171 21.57 26.53 6.34
C ASN A 171 21.57 25.21 5.53
N LYS A 172 22.37 25.17 4.46
CA LYS A 172 22.59 23.96 3.66
C LYS A 172 23.19 22.80 4.46
N ILE A 173 23.93 23.10 5.54
CA ILE A 173 24.53 22.10 6.43
C ILE A 173 23.43 21.24 7.08
N VAL A 174 22.33 21.86 7.53
CA VAL A 174 21.25 21.17 8.25
C VAL A 174 20.16 20.63 7.31
N LEU A 175 20.10 21.08 6.05
CA LEU A 175 19.08 20.69 5.07
C LEU A 175 18.88 19.17 5.00
N TYR A 176 19.97 18.40 4.96
CA TYR A 176 19.87 16.94 4.82
C TYR A 176 19.45 16.25 6.12
N SER A 177 19.95 16.71 7.27
CA SER A 177 19.61 16.11 8.56
C SER A 177 18.16 16.38 8.94
N GLU A 178 17.67 17.62 8.75
CA GLU A 178 16.28 17.98 9.04
C GLU A 178 15.30 17.26 8.10
N ALA A 179 15.61 17.19 6.81
CA ALA A 179 14.78 16.43 5.88
C ALA A 179 14.73 14.93 6.25
N LEU A 180 15.87 14.36 6.65
CA LEU A 180 15.94 12.95 7.07
C LEU A 180 15.16 12.72 8.37
N GLU A 181 15.22 13.64 9.32
CA GLU A 181 14.45 13.61 10.55
C GLU A 181 12.94 13.60 10.26
N LYS A 182 12.44 14.56 9.47
CA LYS A 182 11.03 14.62 9.06
C LYS A 182 10.55 13.34 8.39
N VAL A 183 11.35 12.77 7.48
CA VAL A 183 11.02 11.49 6.82
C VAL A 183 10.96 10.35 7.83
N ASN A 184 11.90 10.28 8.77
CA ASN A 184 11.90 9.25 9.81
C ASN A 184 10.71 9.39 10.77
N GLU A 185 10.37 10.61 11.18
CA GLU A 185 9.18 10.90 12.00
C GLU A 185 7.91 10.47 11.29
N LYS A 186 7.78 10.80 10.00
CA LYS A 186 6.63 10.40 9.17
C LYS A 186 6.53 8.89 9.03
N LEU A 187 7.64 8.21 8.77
CA LEU A 187 7.68 6.75 8.70
C LEU A 187 7.31 6.10 10.05
N ASN A 188 7.77 6.67 11.15
CA ASN A 188 7.44 6.20 12.50
C ASN A 188 5.97 6.46 12.84
N SER A 189 5.39 7.58 12.40
CA SER A 189 3.96 7.85 12.58
C SER A 189 3.12 6.89 11.75
N MET A 190 3.51 6.63 10.50
CA MET A 190 2.83 5.67 9.63
C MET A 190 2.76 4.28 10.27
N LYS A 191 3.79 3.80 10.97
CA LYS A 191 3.69 2.49 11.66
C LYS A 191 2.55 2.37 12.69
N LYS A 192 2.00 3.49 13.16
CA LYS A 192 0.93 3.52 14.16
C LYS A 192 -0.44 3.34 13.50
N LYS A 193 -1.30 2.50 14.08
CA LYS A 193 -2.65 2.23 13.57
C LYS A 193 -3.50 3.50 13.47
N GLU A 194 -3.33 4.40 14.42
CA GLU A 194 -4.05 5.67 14.51
C GLU A 194 -3.77 6.57 13.31
N TYR A 195 -2.53 6.56 12.79
CA TYR A 195 -2.16 7.36 11.64
C TYR A 195 -2.93 6.94 10.37
N PHE A 196 -3.04 5.63 10.13
CA PHE A 196 -3.86 5.13 9.03
C PHE A 196 -5.32 5.54 9.18
N SER A 197 -5.87 5.37 10.39
CA SER A 197 -7.27 5.66 10.68
C SER A 197 -7.61 7.14 10.48
N LEU A 198 -6.69 8.06 10.78
CA LEU A 198 -6.91 9.50 10.62
C LEU A 198 -6.80 10.02 9.19
N HIS A 199 -6.11 9.28 8.30
CA HIS A 199 -5.73 9.79 6.98
C HIS A 199 -6.23 8.94 5.81
N TYR A 200 -6.68 7.70 6.05
CA TYR A 200 -7.03 6.74 5.00
C TYR A 200 -8.24 5.86 5.35
N SER A 201 -9.01 6.19 6.40
CA SER A 201 -10.21 5.43 6.73
C SER A 201 -11.31 5.56 5.68
N ARG A 202 -12.11 4.49 5.56
CA ARG A 202 -13.10 4.21 4.52
C ARG A 202 -14.22 5.25 4.34
N GLU A 203 -14.47 6.14 5.31
CA GLU A 203 -15.61 7.07 5.29
C GLU A 203 -15.64 8.02 4.07
N GLU A 204 -14.50 8.29 3.42
CA GLU A 204 -14.45 9.15 2.22
C GLU A 204 -14.72 8.41 0.90
N TYR A 205 -14.70 7.08 0.88
CA TYR A 205 -14.91 6.29 -0.34
C TYR A 205 -16.37 5.84 -0.55
N GLU A 206 -17.23 5.93 0.47
CA GLU A 206 -18.64 5.54 0.37
C GLU A 206 -19.53 6.70 -0.13
N THR A 207 -19.14 7.96 0.07
CA THR A 207 -19.89 9.13 -0.44
C THR A 207 -19.89 9.26 -1.98
N GLY A 208 -19.02 8.53 -2.68
CA GLY A 208 -18.98 8.52 -4.16
C GLY A 208 -19.79 7.41 -4.81
N LEU A 209 -20.37 6.49 -4.03
CA LEU A 209 -21.17 5.37 -4.56
C LEU A 209 -22.68 5.63 -4.47
N ASP A 210 -23.13 6.42 -3.50
CA ASP A 210 -24.54 6.83 -3.40
C ASP A 210 -24.96 7.74 -4.57
N ASP A 211 -24.08 8.62 -5.05
CA ASP A 211 -24.32 9.47 -6.23
C ASP A 211 -24.50 8.69 -7.54
N LEU A 212 -24.05 7.42 -7.59
CA LEU A 212 -24.24 6.53 -8.75
C LEU A 212 -25.51 5.67 -8.65
N ILE A 213 -26.09 5.53 -7.46
CA ILE A 213 -27.34 4.79 -7.25
C ILE A 213 -28.55 5.68 -7.57
N ASP A 214 -28.48 6.97 -7.28
CA ASP A 214 -29.57 7.92 -7.57
C ASP A 214 -29.76 8.20 -9.07
N MET A 215 -28.76 7.94 -9.92
CA MET A 215 -28.88 8.09 -11.37
C MET A 215 -29.56 6.91 -12.08
N ASN A 216 -29.72 5.77 -11.41
CA ASN A 216 -30.21 4.53 -12.02
C ASN A 216 -31.61 4.10 -11.52
N ILE A 217 -32.26 4.90 -10.69
CA ILE A 217 -33.64 4.67 -10.20
C ILE A 217 -34.66 5.61 -10.89
N SER A 218 -34.21 6.48 -11.81
CA SER A 218 -35.08 7.46 -12.48
C SER A 218 -35.28 7.23 -13.99
N ILE A 219 -35.34 5.97 -14.45
CA ILE A 219 -35.83 5.60 -15.80
C ILE A 219 -37.09 4.74 -15.68
#